data_AF-A0A7X7DSQ3-F1
#
_entry.id   AF-A0A7X7DSQ3-F1
#
_cell.length_a   1.000
_cell.length_b   1.000
_cell.length_c   1.000
_cell.angle_alpha   90.00
_cell.angle_beta   90.00
_cell.angle_gamma   90.00
#
_symmetry.space_group_name_H-M   'P 1'
#
loop_
_entity.id
_entity.type
_entity.pdbx_description
1 polymer ?
#
loop_
_entity_poly.entity_id
_entity_poly.type
_entity_poly.pdbx_seq_one_letter_code
_entity_poly.pdbx_strand_id
1 'polypeptide(L)'
;TVIPSHFLHSTGCFSLYDPTSKILFSGDIGAAIFPRGTRYPVAEDFDAHLRYMEGFHKRYMASNAFCRRWVKTVSALDVEHIAPQHGALIKGRENVKKFLAWFENLSCGVDVLDDIYGR
;
A
#
# COMPACT_ATOMS: atom_id res chain seq x y z
N THR A 1 -15.11 9.24 -2.37
CA THR A 1 -15.14 8.36 -3.57
C THR A 1 -14.70 6.96 -3.19
N VAL A 2 -15.50 5.95 -3.52
CA VAL A 2 -15.14 4.53 -3.35
C VAL A 2 -14.30 4.09 -4.55
N ILE A 3 -13.16 3.45 -4.30
CA ILE A 3 -12.17 3.06 -5.33
C ILE A 3 -11.97 1.55 -5.25
N PRO A 4 -12.13 0.81 -6.36
CA PRO A 4 -11.86 -0.63 -6.38
C PRO A 4 -10.41 -0.95 -5.99
N SER A 5 -10.23 -1.87 -5.04
CA SER A 5 -8.92 -2.41 -4.63
C SER A 5 -8.94 -3.94 -4.56
N HIS A 6 -9.70 -4.56 -5.47
CA HIS A 6 -9.81 -6.02 -5.60
C HIS A 6 -8.43 -6.68 -5.73
N PHE A 7 -8.30 -7.84 -5.08
CA PHE A 7 -7.08 -8.66 -5.03
C PHE A 7 -5.88 -7.99 -4.36
N LEU A 8 -6.11 -6.91 -3.61
CA LEU A 8 -5.10 -6.20 -2.81
C LEU A 8 -5.47 -6.15 -1.32
N HIS A 9 -5.67 -7.27 -0.61
CA HIS A 9 -5.50 -8.67 -1.05
C HIS A 9 -6.84 -9.42 -1.26
N SER A 10 -7.91 -8.98 -0.60
CA SER A 10 -9.23 -9.62 -0.70
C SER A 10 -9.79 -9.50 -2.12
N THR A 11 -10.45 -10.56 -2.61
CA THR A 11 -11.08 -10.58 -3.95
C THR A 11 -12.17 -9.49 -4.08
N GLY A 12 -12.87 -9.19 -2.99
CA GLY A 12 -13.75 -8.02 -2.85
C GLY A 12 -13.16 -7.03 -1.85
N CYS A 13 -12.62 -5.91 -2.33
CA CYS A 13 -12.04 -4.87 -1.48
C CYS A 13 -12.15 -3.50 -2.15
N PHE A 14 -12.26 -2.45 -1.33
CA PHE A 14 -12.32 -1.07 -1.78
C PHE A 14 -11.47 -0.16 -0.88
N SER A 15 -10.85 0.84 -1.50
CA SER A 15 -10.29 2.02 -0.82
C SER A 15 -11.32 3.15 -0.81
N LEU A 16 -11.17 4.11 0.10
CA LEU A 16 -12.04 5.28 0.20
C LEU A 16 -11.20 6.56 0.18
N TYR A 17 -11.44 7.39 -0.83
CA TYR A 17 -10.82 8.70 -0.95
C TYR A 17 -11.77 9.81 -0.48
N ASP A 18 -11.32 10.66 0.42
CA ASP A 18 -12.01 11.88 0.81
C ASP A 18 -11.38 13.10 0.09
N PRO A 19 -12.09 13.74 -0.86
CA PRO A 19 -11.56 14.88 -1.59
C PRO A 19 -11.43 16.16 -0.74
N THR A 20 -12.10 16.23 0.41
CA THR A 20 -12.03 17.41 1.29
C THR A 20 -10.72 17.42 2.07
N SER A 21 -10.43 16.31 2.75
CA SER A 21 -9.18 16.14 3.51
C SER A 21 -7.99 15.73 2.65
N LYS A 22 -8.23 15.30 1.39
CA LYS A 22 -7.22 14.72 0.49
C LYS A 22 -6.56 13.46 1.05
N ILE A 23 -7.28 12.74 1.91
CA ILE A 23 -6.83 11.49 2.52
C ILE A 23 -7.41 10.30 1.73
N LEU A 24 -6.54 9.36 1.38
CA LEU A 24 -6.92 8.05 0.87
C LEU A 24 -6.85 7.03 2.00
N PHE A 25 -8.00 6.55 2.49
CA PHE A 25 -8.07 5.34 3.30
C PHE A 25 -7.88 4.12 2.40
N SER A 26 -6.76 3.42 2.55
CA SER A 26 -6.29 2.42 1.59
C SER A 26 -6.55 0.97 2.04
N GLY A 27 -7.13 0.75 3.22
CA GLY A 27 -7.31 -0.58 3.78
C GLY A 27 -5.95 -1.25 4.04
N ASP A 28 -5.76 -2.48 3.57
CA ASP A 28 -4.51 -3.21 3.73
C ASP A 28 -3.36 -2.71 2.85
N ILE A 29 -3.65 -1.91 1.82
CA ILE A 29 -2.62 -1.29 0.98
C ILE A 29 -1.90 -0.22 1.80
N GLY A 30 -0.58 -0.30 1.91
CA GLY A 30 0.24 0.52 2.80
C GLY A 30 0.39 -0.05 4.21
N ALA A 31 -0.09 -1.27 4.49
CA ALA A 31 0.05 -1.89 5.79
C ALA A 31 1.52 -2.07 6.21
N ALA A 32 1.84 -1.69 7.46
CA ALA A 32 3.16 -1.88 8.06
C ALA A 32 3.09 -2.77 9.31
N ILE A 33 3.97 -3.77 9.38
CA ILE A 33 4.08 -4.71 10.49
C ILE A 33 5.26 -4.31 11.38
N PHE A 34 4.95 -3.70 12.52
CA PHE A 34 5.96 -3.21 13.45
C PHE A 34 6.47 -4.31 14.39
N PRO A 35 7.79 -4.37 14.64
CA PRO A 35 8.32 -5.07 15.79
C PRO A 35 7.70 -4.57 17.10
N ARG A 36 7.60 -5.46 18.08
CA ARG A 36 7.06 -5.13 19.40
C ARG A 36 7.80 -3.93 20.00
N GLY A 37 7.05 -2.92 20.44
CA GLY A 37 7.60 -1.72 21.08
C GLY A 37 8.11 -0.64 20.12
N THR A 38 7.98 -0.80 18.80
CA THR A 38 8.53 0.15 17.80
C THR A 38 7.46 0.92 17.01
N ARG A 39 6.19 0.86 17.45
CA ARG A 39 5.07 1.48 16.75
C ARG A 39 5.18 3.01 16.78
N TYR A 40 4.85 3.63 15.66
CA TYR A 40 4.66 5.07 15.52
C TYR A 40 3.42 5.35 14.67
N PRO A 41 2.73 6.48 14.88
CA PRO A 41 1.47 6.76 14.19
C PRO A 41 1.67 7.31 12.77
N VAL A 42 2.82 7.89 12.47
CA VAL A 42 3.10 8.60 11.21
C VAL A 42 4.46 8.19 10.66
N ALA A 43 4.49 7.79 9.39
CA ALA A 43 5.71 7.55 8.64
C ALA A 43 6.19 8.86 8.00
N GLU A 44 7.07 9.58 8.69
CA GLU A 44 7.67 10.82 8.18
C GLU A 44 8.82 10.57 7.19
N ASP A 45 9.56 9.47 7.40
CA ASP A 45 10.59 8.96 6.48
C ASP A 45 10.08 7.66 5.84
N PHE A 46 9.65 7.75 4.58
CA PHE A 46 9.16 6.59 3.84
C PHE A 46 10.24 5.52 3.61
N ASP A 47 11.48 5.93 3.36
CA ASP A 47 12.56 5.03 2.99
C ASP A 47 12.91 4.11 4.18
N ALA A 48 12.94 4.67 5.39
CA ALA A 48 13.08 3.90 6.63
C ALA A 48 11.81 3.11 7.02
N HIS A 49 10.63 3.52 6.55
CA HIS A 49 9.36 2.85 6.82
C HIS A 49 9.16 1.58 5.97
N LEU A 50 9.66 1.60 4.73
CA LEU A 50 9.46 0.56 3.72
C LEU A 50 9.72 -0.86 4.21
N ARG A 51 10.78 -1.06 5.01
CA ARG A 51 11.15 -2.37 5.59
C ARG A 51 10.02 -3.05 6.39
N TYR A 52 9.08 -2.27 6.95
CA TYR A 52 7.96 -2.82 7.71
C TYR A 52 6.77 -3.21 6.83
N MET A 53 6.73 -2.75 5.58
CA MET A 53 5.64 -3.01 4.65
C MET A 53 5.95 -4.13 3.67
N GLU A 54 7.22 -4.24 3.24
CA GLU A 54 7.60 -5.04 2.07
C GLU A 54 7.18 -6.51 2.18
N GLY A 55 7.47 -7.17 3.31
CA GLY A 55 7.13 -8.58 3.51
C GLY A 55 5.63 -8.85 3.44
N PHE A 56 4.81 -7.97 4.01
CA PHE A 56 3.35 -8.08 3.93
C PHE A 56 2.88 -7.96 2.48
N HIS A 57 3.31 -6.92 1.77
CA HIS A 57 2.81 -6.68 0.43
C HIS A 57 3.29 -7.73 -0.57
N LYS A 58 4.56 -8.17 -0.48
CA LYS A 58 5.08 -9.26 -1.33
C LYS A 58 4.26 -10.54 -1.17
N ARG A 59 3.83 -10.86 0.04
CA ARG A 59 3.13 -12.11 0.33
C ARG A 59 1.62 -12.05 0.11
N TYR A 60 0.98 -10.93 0.43
CA TYR A 60 -0.48 -10.82 0.48
C TYR A 60 -1.09 -10.25 -0.79
N MET A 61 -0.44 -9.28 -1.44
CA MET A 61 -0.98 -8.71 -2.68
C MET A 61 -0.93 -9.76 -3.78
N ALA A 62 -1.99 -9.89 -4.57
CA ALA A 62 -2.14 -11.04 -5.44
C ALA A 62 -1.17 -11.03 -6.63
N SER A 63 -0.90 -9.86 -7.23
CA SER A 63 0.05 -9.68 -8.34
C SER A 63 0.35 -8.20 -8.59
N ASN A 64 1.47 -7.93 -9.26
CA ASN A 64 1.86 -6.59 -9.70
C ASN A 64 0.83 -5.97 -10.65
N ALA A 65 0.13 -6.79 -11.44
CA ALA A 65 -0.91 -6.30 -12.35
C ALA A 65 -2.03 -5.56 -11.60
N PHE A 66 -2.44 -6.06 -10.43
CA PHE A 66 -3.41 -5.38 -9.57
C PHE A 66 -2.80 -4.14 -8.91
N CYS A 67 -1.58 -4.24 -8.37
CA CYS A 67 -0.89 -3.11 -7.74
C CYS A 67 -0.78 -1.92 -8.71
N ARG A 68 -0.25 -2.16 -9.92
CA ARG A 68 -0.08 -1.15 -10.97
C ARG A 68 -1.41 -0.53 -11.40
N ARG A 69 -2.47 -1.34 -11.55
CA ARG A 69 -3.80 -0.83 -11.92
C ARG A 69 -4.38 0.07 -10.83
N TRP A 70 -4.23 -0.31 -9.56
CA TRP A 70 -4.67 0.49 -8.42
C TRP A 70 -3.87 1.79 -8.34
N VAL A 71 -2.53 1.75 -8.45
CA VAL A 71 -1.67 2.94 -8.46
C VAL A 71 -2.08 3.91 -9.56
N LYS A 72 -2.26 3.45 -10.80
CA LYS A 72 -2.71 4.30 -11.91
C LYS A 72 -4.04 4.99 -11.62
N THR A 73 -4.95 4.32 -10.91
CA THR A 73 -6.27 4.87 -10.56
C THR A 73 -6.13 5.97 -9.51
N VAL A 74 -5.37 5.72 -8.43
CA VAL A 74 -5.22 6.70 -7.33
C VAL A 74 -4.30 7.86 -7.70
N SER A 75 -3.33 7.67 -8.61
CA SER A 75 -2.45 8.73 -9.11
C SER A 75 -3.18 9.79 -9.94
N ALA A 76 -4.41 9.52 -10.39
CA ALA A 76 -5.26 10.52 -11.05
C ALA A 76 -6.00 11.44 -10.05
N LEU A 77 -5.88 11.17 -8.74
CA LEU A 77 -6.54 11.92 -7.68
C LEU A 77 -5.56 12.87 -6.97
N ASP A 78 -6.10 13.89 -6.30
CA ASP A 78 -5.32 14.81 -5.48
C ASP A 78 -5.10 14.24 -4.07
N VAL A 79 -4.24 13.22 -3.94
CA VAL A 79 -3.94 12.54 -2.66
C VAL A 79 -2.76 13.20 -1.96
N GLU A 80 -2.99 13.63 -0.71
CA GLU A 80 -1.97 14.25 0.13
C GLU A 80 -1.42 13.30 1.20
N HIS A 81 -2.29 12.42 1.71
CA HIS A 81 -1.94 11.42 2.71
C HIS A 81 -2.59 10.08 2.38
N ILE A 82 -1.94 8.98 2.76
CA ILE A 82 -2.51 7.63 2.70
C ILE A 82 -2.60 7.09 4.12
N ALA A 83 -3.81 6.66 4.50
CA ALA A 83 -4.12 6.08 5.80
C ALA A 83 -4.43 4.59 5.63
N PRO A 84 -3.47 3.69 5.92
CA PRO A 84 -3.73 2.25 5.91
C PRO A 84 -4.51 1.82 7.16
N GLN A 85 -5.19 0.68 7.10
CA GLN A 85 -5.88 0.05 8.23
C GLN A 85 -4.90 -0.48 9.29
N HIS A 86 -3.68 -0.82 8.86
CA HIS A 86 -2.61 -1.33 9.71
C HIS A 86 -1.35 -0.48 9.53
N GLY A 87 -0.61 -0.22 10.61
CA GLY A 87 0.64 0.52 10.53
C GLY A 87 0.48 2.02 10.77
N ALA A 88 1.25 2.82 10.03
CA ALA A 88 1.34 4.26 10.22
C ALA A 88 0.73 5.03 9.03
N LEU A 89 0.26 6.25 9.29
CA LEU A 89 -0.13 7.20 8.25
C LEU A 89 1.09 7.56 7.38
N ILE A 90 0.96 7.40 6.06
CA ILE A 90 1.94 7.89 5.09
C ILE A 90 1.63 9.37 4.84
N LYS A 91 2.38 10.24 5.51
CA LYS A 91 2.09 11.68 5.56
C LYS A 91 2.88 12.43 4.49
N GLY A 92 2.15 13.10 3.61
CA GLY A 92 2.63 14.16 2.75
C GLY A 92 2.85 13.65 1.33
N ARG A 93 2.69 14.55 0.35
CA ARG A 93 2.71 14.22 -1.09
C ARG A 93 4.01 13.54 -1.51
N GLU A 94 5.13 13.91 -0.90
CA GLU A 94 6.43 13.29 -1.19
C GLU A 94 6.43 11.80 -0.80
N ASN A 95 6.07 11.48 0.44
CA ASN A 95 6.01 10.11 0.93
C ASN A 95 4.93 9.30 0.20
N VAL A 96 3.78 9.91 -0.12
CA VAL A 96 2.75 9.29 -0.96
C VAL A 96 3.31 8.94 -2.33
N LYS A 97 4.05 9.85 -2.98
CA LYS A 97 4.67 9.59 -4.28
C LYS A 97 5.70 8.46 -4.21
N LYS A 98 6.54 8.42 -3.17
CA LYS A 98 7.50 7.33 -2.94
C LYS A 98 6.79 5.99 -2.75
N PHE A 99 5.73 5.96 -1.96
CA PHE A 99 4.88 4.78 -1.77
C PHE A 99 4.30 4.26 -3.08
N LEU A 100 3.64 5.13 -3.85
CA LEU A 100 3.01 4.74 -5.11
C LEU A 100 4.04 4.24 -6.13
N ALA A 101 5.20 4.90 -6.22
CA ALA A 101 6.28 4.46 -7.11
C ALA A 101 6.85 3.08 -6.73
N TRP A 102 7.01 2.80 -5.44
CA TRP A 102 7.40 1.47 -4.97
C TRP A 102 6.31 0.43 -5.26
N PHE A 103 5.07 0.74 -4.88
CA PHE A 103 3.96 -0.21 -4.96
C PHE A 103 3.61 -0.58 -6.41
N GLU A 104 3.75 0.36 -7.35
CA GLU A 104 3.53 0.12 -8.79
C GLU A 104 4.48 -0.94 -9.38
N ASN A 105 5.68 -1.05 -8.83
CA ASN A 105 6.76 -1.90 -9.33
C ASN A 105 6.97 -3.17 -8.47
N LEU A 106 6.12 -3.42 -7.48
CA LEU A 106 6.26 -4.55 -6.58
C LEU A 106 5.86 -5.87 -7.25
N SER A 107 6.82 -6.80 -7.41
CA SER A 107 6.52 -8.22 -7.67
C SER A 107 5.97 -8.87 -6.39
N CYS A 108 4.76 -9.44 -6.47
CA CYS A 108 4.07 -9.98 -5.30
C CYS A 108 3.12 -11.12 -5.66
N GLY A 109 2.73 -11.92 -4.66
CA GLY A 109 1.76 -13.00 -4.80
C GLY A 109 2.15 -13.99 -5.89
N VAL A 110 1.33 -14.09 -6.94
CA VAL A 110 1.55 -15.03 -8.04
C VAL A 110 2.78 -14.69 -8.91
N ASP A 111 3.34 -13.49 -8.79
CA ASP A 111 4.57 -13.13 -9.50
C ASP A 111 5.81 -13.81 -8.91
N VAL A 112 5.72 -14.29 -7.66
CA VAL A 112 6.82 -14.88 -6.88
C VAL A 112 6.49 -16.30 -6.42
N LEU A 113 5.78 -17.08 -7.25
CA LEU A 113 5.34 -18.44 -6.91
C LEU A 113 6.50 -19.37 -6.51
N ASP A 114 7.63 -19.27 -7.19
CA ASP A 114 8.83 -20.07 -6.91
C ASP A 114 9.35 -19.83 -5.47
N ASP A 115 9.21 -18.61 -4.95
CA ASP A 115 9.61 -18.27 -3.57
C ASP A 115 8.63 -18.86 -2.53
N ILE A 116 7.38 -19.16 -2.93
CA ILE A 116 6.32 -19.66 -2.04
C ILE A 116 6.30 -21.19 -2.02
N TYR A 117 6.38 -21.82 -3.19
CA TYR A 117 6.24 -23.28 -3.34
C TYR A 117 7.57 -24.00 -3.47
N GLY A 118 8.68 -23.27 -3.63
CA GLY A 118 9.97 -23.84 -4.00
C GLY A 118 10.03 -24.18 -5.49
N ARG A 119 11.24 -24.43 -5.98
CA ARG A 119 11.47 -24.98 -7.32
C ARG A 119 11.40 -26.52 -7.29
#